data_AF-A0A3S1ETF2-F1
#
_entry.id   AF-A0A3S1ETF2-F1
#
_cell.length_a   1.000
_cell.length_b   1.000
_cell.length_c   1.000
_cell.angle_alpha   90.00
_cell.angle_beta   90.00
_cell.angle_gamma   90.00
#
_symmetry.space_group_name_H-M   'P 1'
#
loop_
_entity.id
_entity.type
_entity.pdbx_description
1 polymer ?
#
loop_
_entity_poly.entity_id
_entity_poly.type
_entity_poly.pdbx_seq_one_letter_code
_entity_poly.pdbx_strand_id
1 'polypeptide(L)' 'DKDDAARLLEKSGGGVKTAILLAAGAAGADAAEKILEGTGQKLRPALSVIEGSMGQKAPVLKTEPEKGQQGD' A
#
# COMPACT_ATOMS: atom_id res chain seq x y z
N ASP A 1 -3.31 6.46 -9.73
CA ASP A 1 -4.30 6.68 -10.81
C ASP A 1 -5.30 5.53 -10.90
N LYS A 2 -6.35 5.61 -11.75
CA LYS A 2 -7.30 4.49 -11.95
C LYS A 2 -6.59 3.23 -12.49
N ASP A 3 -5.59 3.42 -13.33
CA ASP A 3 -4.76 2.35 -13.88
C ASP A 3 -3.95 1.60 -12.81
N ASP A 4 -3.46 2.31 -11.79
CA ASP A 4 -2.80 1.68 -10.65
C ASP A 4 -3.77 0.81 -9.86
N ALA A 5 -4.97 1.32 -9.60
CA ALA A 5 -5.99 0.56 -8.88
C ALA A 5 -6.38 -0.72 -9.64
N ALA A 6 -6.52 -0.64 -10.96
CA ALA A 6 -6.81 -1.81 -11.81
C ALA A 6 -5.66 -2.83 -11.76
N ARG A 7 -4.41 -2.40 -11.96
CA ARG A 7 -3.23 -3.27 -11.87
C ARG A 7 -3.09 -3.94 -10.51
N LEU A 8 -3.36 -3.22 -9.43
CA LEU A 8 -3.30 -3.74 -8.06
C LEU A 8 -4.39 -4.78 -7.82
N LEU A 9 -5.59 -4.57 -8.37
CA LEU A 9 -6.70 -5.52 -8.31
C LEU A 9 -6.41 -6.80 -9.10
N GLU A 10 -5.82 -6.68 -10.28
CA GLU A 10 -5.38 -7.83 -11.08
C GLU A 10 -4.28 -8.61 -10.35
N LYS A 11 -3.26 -7.92 -9.82
CA LYS A 11 -2.20 -8.54 -9.02
C LYS A 11 -2.72 -9.25 -7.78
N SER A 12 -3.83 -8.78 -7.23
CA SER A 12 -4.45 -9.33 -6.04
C SER A 12 -5.47 -10.43 -6.35
N GLY A 13 -5.56 -10.91 -7.59
CA GLY A 13 -6.52 -11.94 -8.01
C GLY A 13 -7.98 -11.49 -7.91
N GLY A 14 -8.25 -10.19 -7.98
CA GLY A 14 -9.60 -9.61 -7.81
C GLY A 14 -9.97 -9.27 -6.36
N GLY A 15 -9.12 -9.60 -5.38
CA GLY A 15 -9.37 -9.31 -3.97
C GLY A 15 -9.13 -7.84 -3.61
N VAL A 16 -10.19 -7.04 -3.46
CA VAL A 16 -10.10 -5.60 -3.12
C VAL A 16 -9.26 -5.36 -1.85
N LYS A 17 -9.41 -6.19 -0.82
CA LYS A 17 -8.64 -6.03 0.43
C LYS A 17 -7.14 -6.24 0.18
N THR A 18 -6.79 -7.30 -0.54
CA THR A 18 -5.42 -7.62 -0.92
C THR A 18 -4.81 -6.51 -1.79
N ALA A 19 -5.58 -5.92 -2.71
CA ALA A 19 -5.18 -4.75 -3.50
C ALA A 19 -4.90 -3.52 -2.63
N ILE A 20 -5.73 -3.26 -1.60
CA ILE A 20 -5.49 -2.16 -0.65
C ILE A 20 -4.21 -2.38 0.16
N LEU A 21 -3.94 -3.61 0.60
CA LEU A 21 -2.68 -3.92 1.29
C LEU A 21 -1.46 -3.76 0.36
N LEU A 22 -1.57 -4.18 -0.91
CA LEU A 22 -0.54 -3.95 -1.92
C LEU A 22 -0.30 -2.46 -2.15
N ALA A 23 -1.35 -1.65 -2.24
CA ALA A 23 -1.27 -0.20 -2.34
C ALA A 23 -0.60 0.43 -1.11
N ALA A 24 -0.83 -0.14 0.08
CA ALA A 24 -0.21 0.27 1.33
C ALA A 24 1.26 -0.15 1.47
N GLY A 25 1.81 -0.91 0.51
CA GLY A 25 3.21 -1.32 0.49
C GLY A 25 3.45 -2.76 0.95
N ALA A 26 2.45 -3.63 0.96
CA ALA A 26 2.67 -5.06 1.13
C ALA A 26 3.61 -5.60 0.04
N ALA A 27 4.51 -6.52 0.42
CA ALA A 27 5.53 -7.06 -0.47
C ALA A 27 4.98 -7.83 -1.69
N GLY A 28 3.72 -8.27 -1.62
CA GLY A 28 3.05 -9.04 -2.67
C GLY A 28 1.66 -9.49 -2.24
N ALA A 29 0.93 -10.13 -3.17
CA ALA A 29 -0.42 -10.63 -2.92
C ALA A 29 -0.44 -11.73 -1.84
N ASP A 30 0.52 -12.65 -1.88
CA ASP A 30 0.69 -13.71 -0.86
C ASP A 30 0.92 -13.13 0.55
N ALA A 31 1.82 -12.15 0.67
CA ALA A 31 2.06 -11.47 1.95
C ALA A 31 0.82 -10.74 2.45
N ALA A 32 0.09 -10.06 1.54
CA ALA A 32 -1.15 -9.38 1.86
C ALA A 32 -2.26 -10.36 2.31
N GLU A 33 -2.38 -11.53 1.67
CA GLU A 33 -3.29 -12.60 2.08
C GLU A 33 -2.94 -13.14 3.47
N LYS A 34 -1.67 -13.49 3.72
CA LYS A 34 -1.22 -13.96 5.04
C LYS A 34 -1.51 -12.97 6.15
N ILE A 35 -1.32 -11.67 5.90
CA ILE A 35 -1.64 -10.62 6.87
C ILE A 35 -3.16 -10.53 7.09
N LEU A 36 -3.96 -10.63 6.02
CA LEU A 36 -5.42 -10.64 6.13
C LEU A 36 -5.90 -11.86 6.91
N GLU A 37 -5.41 -13.06 6.63
CA GLU A 37 -5.76 -14.26 7.37
C GLU A 37 -5.39 -14.14 8.85
N GLY A 38 -4.16 -13.72 9.14
CA GLY A 38 -3.68 -13.52 10.53
C GLY A 38 -4.44 -12.46 11.31
N THR A 39 -5.12 -11.52 10.63
CA THR A 39 -5.92 -10.47 11.27
C THR A 39 -7.43 -10.76 11.25
N GLY A 40 -7.84 -11.95 10.81
CA GLY A 40 -9.24 -12.33 10.69
C GLY A 40 -9.99 -11.52 9.62
N GLN A 41 -9.31 -11.23 8.51
CA GLN A 41 -9.77 -10.45 7.36
C GLN A 41 -10.16 -8.98 7.68
N LYS A 42 -9.57 -8.41 8.71
CA LYS A 42 -9.83 -7.02 9.13
C LYS A 42 -8.76 -6.08 8.56
N LEU A 43 -9.20 -5.09 7.80
CA LEU A 43 -8.32 -4.13 7.13
C LEU A 43 -7.53 -3.24 8.10
N ARG A 44 -8.19 -2.68 9.13
CA ARG A 44 -7.51 -1.82 10.12
C ARG A 44 -6.28 -2.48 10.76
N PRO A 45 -6.38 -3.67 11.38
CA PRO A 45 -5.21 -4.33 11.95
C PRO A 45 -4.21 -4.77 10.87
N ALA A 46 -4.66 -5.20 9.69
CA ALA A 46 -3.75 -5.55 8.59
C ALA A 46 -2.89 -4.36 8.13
N LEU A 47 -3.48 -3.18 8.03
CA LEU A 47 -2.78 -1.94 7.70
C LEU A 47 -1.81 -1.55 8.82
N SER A 48 -2.20 -1.70 10.09
CA SER A 48 -1.32 -1.44 11.24
C SER A 48 -0.09 -2.35 11.25
N VAL A 49 -0.21 -3.61 10.81
CA VAL A 49 0.93 -4.53 10.65
C VAL A 49 1.90 -4.03 9.57
N ILE A 50 1.39 -3.56 8.43
CA ILE A 50 2.21 -3.00 7.35
C ILE A 50 2.90 -1.70 7.80
N GLU A 51 2.14 -0.79 8.39
CA GLU A 51 2.65 0.52 8.84
C GLU A 51 3.66 0.37 10.00
N GLY A 52 3.39 -0.52 10.95
CA GLY A 52 4.31 -0.85 12.04
C GLY A 52 5.60 -1.54 11.57
N SER A 53 5.53 -2.28 10.46
CA SER A 53 6.72 -2.84 9.79
C SER A 53 7.50 -1.76 9.02
N MET A 54 6.80 -0.77 8.46
CA MET A 54 7.39 0.37 7.74
C MET A 54 8.06 1.37 8.69
N GLY A 55 7.63 1.44 9.96
CA GLY A 55 8.27 2.25 11.01
C GLY A 55 9.74 1.91 11.29
N GLN A 56 10.23 0.76 10.82
CA GLN A 56 11.64 0.36 10.91
C GLN A 56 12.42 0.60 9.60
N LYS A 57 11.74 0.98 8.52
CA LYS A 57 12.31 1.09 7.16
C LYS A 57 11.70 2.25 6.38
N ALA A 58 11.86 3.47 6.89
CA ALA A 58 11.59 4.66 6.10
C ALA A 58 12.86 5.52 5.97
N PRO A 59 13.34 5.71 4.74
CA PRO A 59 13.59 7.06 4.27
C PRO A 59 12.54 7.38 3.21
N VAL A 60 11.68 8.33 3.55
CA VAL A 60 11.08 9.31 2.64
C VAL A 60 10.58 8.79 1.29
N LEU A 61 9.28 8.47 1.21
CA LEU A 61 8.54 8.66 -0.04
C LEU A 61 8.51 10.18 -0.30
N LYS A 62 9.51 10.66 -1.03
CA LYS A 62 9.50 12.01 -1.62
C LYS A 62 8.33 12.08 -2.60
N THR A 63 7.19 12.57 -2.13
CA THR A 63 6.31 13.34 -3.00
C THR A 63 7.11 14.58 -3.42
N GLU A 64 7.45 14.68 -4.71
CA GLU A 64 8.02 15.89 -5.30
C GLU A 64 7.14 17.10 -4.93
N PRO A 65 7.71 18.17 -4.34
CA PRO A 65 7.09 19.47 -4.42
C PRO A 65 7.39 20.01 -5.81
N GLU A 66 6.39 20.02 -6.69
CA GLU A 66 6.50 20.73 -7.97
C GLU A 66 6.82 22.20 -7.66
N LYS A 67 7.98 22.63 -8.15
CA LYS A 67 8.63 23.88 -7.82
C LYS A 67 7.80 25.04 -8.37
N GLY A 68 7.08 25.75 -7.49
CA GLY A 68 6.52 27.06 -7.79
C GLY A 68 7.66 28.04 -8.11
N GLN A 69 7.89 28.28 -9.39
CA GLN A 69 8.86 29.24 -9.90
C GLN A 69 8.35 30.66 -9.59
N GLN A 70 9.00 31.34 -8.64
CA GLN A 70 8.75 32.73 -8.29
C GLN A 70 9.61 33.66 -9.17
N GLY A 71 8.93 34.59 -9.87
CA GLY A 71 9.37 35.98 -10.08
C GLY A 71 10.29 36.29 -11.26
N ASP A 72 9.82 37.19 -12.14
CA ASP A 72 10.46 38.48 -12.42
C ASP A 72 9.35 39.53 -12.62
#